data_AF-A0A5C7LER1-F1
#
_entry.id   AF-A0A5C7LER1-F1
#
_cell.length_a   1.000
_cell.length_b   1.000
_cell.length_c   1.000
_cell.angle_alpha   90.00
_cell.angle_beta   90.00
_cell.angle_gamma   90.00
#
_symmetry.space_group_name_H-M   'P 1'
#
loop_
_entity.id
_entity.type
_entity.pdbx_description
1 polymer ?
#
loop_
_entity_poly.entity_id
_entity_poly.type
_entity_poly.pdbx_seq_one_letter_code
_entity_poly.pdbx_strand_id
1 'polypeptide(L)' 'MTSRTLGNGYTITVSEHRNPYGETRWRYHVTSPAGTTVHTAGSFVAPDAADRAGELAAKRAASPLYRDPGETTRGEW' A
#
# COMPACT_ATOMS: atom_id res chain seq x y z
N MET A 1 7.20 -11.77 3.77
CA MET A 1 6.44 -10.96 2.78
C MET A 1 5.25 -11.79 2.34
N THR A 2 4.05 -11.21 2.36
CA THR A 2 2.81 -11.85 1.91
C THR A 2 2.18 -10.98 0.84
N SER A 3 1.53 -11.58 -0.16
CA SER A 3 0.79 -10.84 -1.18
C SER A 3 -0.56 -11.50 -1.44
N ARG A 4 -1.56 -10.68 -1.80
CA ARG A 4 -2.87 -11.16 -2.23
C ARG A 4 -3.49 -10.22 -3.25
N THR A 5 -4.18 -10.80 -4.22
CA THR A 5 -4.94 -10.07 -5.24
C THR A 5 -6.40 -9.97 -4.82
N LEU A 6 -6.95 -8.77 -4.93
CA LEU A 6 -8.36 -8.50 -4.67
C LEU A 6 -9.22 -8.79 -5.90
N GLY A 7 -10.54 -8.97 -5.72
CA GLY A 7 -11.48 -9.21 -6.83
C GLY A 7 -11.56 -8.09 -7.88
N ASN A 8 -11.03 -6.90 -7.58
CA ASN A 8 -10.91 -5.77 -8.50
C ASN A 8 -9.57 -5.74 -9.27
N GLY A 9 -8.74 -6.79 -9.13
CA GLY A 9 -7.47 -6.94 -9.83
C GLY A 9 -6.28 -6.21 -9.21
N TYR A 10 -6.46 -5.46 -8.12
CA TYR A 10 -5.36 -4.84 -7.39
C TYR A 10 -4.65 -5.87 -6.52
N THR A 11 -3.33 -5.76 -6.43
CA THR A 11 -2.49 -6.63 -5.60
C THR A 11 -2.01 -5.86 -4.38
N ILE A 12 -2.24 -6.40 -3.19
CA ILE A 12 -1.67 -5.89 -1.95
C ILE A 12 -0.48 -6.76 -1.60
N THR A 13 0.64 -6.12 -1.29
CA THR A 13 1.85 -6.78 -0.82
C THR A 13 2.23 -6.22 0.54
N VAL A 14 2.31 -7.07 1.55
CA VAL A 14 2.72 -6.73 2.91
C VAL A 14 4.12 -7.27 3.17
N SER A 15 5.01 -6.39 3.60
CA SER A 15 6.38 -6.75 3.94
C SER A 15 6.75 -6.24 5.32
N GLU A 16 7.47 -7.07 6.06
CA GLU A 16 8.12 -6.67 7.30
C GLU A 16 9.28 -5.71 7.00
N HIS A 17 9.48 -4.72 7.85
CA HIS A 17 10.62 -3.81 7.83
C HIS A 17 11.03 -3.49 9.27
N ARG A 18 12.33 -3.65 9.55
CA ARG A 18 12.87 -3.34 10.87
C ARG A 18 13.31 -1.88 10.90
N ASN A 19 12.78 -1.10 11.84
CA ASN A 19 13.20 0.28 12.02
C ASN A 19 14.60 0.33 12.67
N PRO A 20 15.32 1.47 12.62
CA PRO A 20 16.67 1.58 13.22
C PRO A 20 16.67 1.40 14.75
N TYR A 21 15.51 1.49 15.39
CA TYR A 21 15.33 1.25 16.83
C TYR A 21 15.11 -0.25 17.17
N GLY A 22 15.17 -1.13 16.16
CA GLY A 22 15.07 -2.57 16.33
C GLY A 22 13.65 -3.10 16.39
N GLU A 23 12.63 -2.24 16.31
CA GLU A 23 11.23 -2.64 16.29
C GLU A 23 10.82 -3.17 14.91
N THR A 24 10.06 -4.26 14.93
CA THR A 24 9.40 -4.79 13.75
C THR A 24 8.21 -3.92 13.37
N ARG A 25 8.21 -3.40 12.16
CA ARG A 25 7.07 -2.68 11.57
C ARG A 25 6.67 -3.32 10.25
N TRP A 26 5.45 -3.08 9.84
CA TRP A 26 4.90 -3.61 8.59
C TRP A 26 4.62 -2.46 7.63
N ARG A 27 4.80 -2.73 6.34
CA ARG A 27 4.45 -1.82 5.24
C ARG A 27 3.63 -2.56 4.21
N TYR A 28 2.74 -1.85 3.53
CA TYR A 28 1.98 -2.36 2.41
C TYR A 28 2.31 -1.61 1.11
N HIS A 29 2.14 -2.31 0.00
CA HIS A 29 2.25 -1.81 -1.37
C HIS A 29 0.99 -2.24 -2.11
N VAL A 30 0.33 -1.32 -2.78
CA VAL A 30 -0.83 -1.59 -3.63
C VAL A 30 -0.42 -1.39 -5.08
N THR A 31 -0.54 -2.46 -5.85
CA THR A 31 -0.25 -2.48 -7.29
C THR A 31 -1.56 -2.58 -8.05
N SER A 32 -1.75 -1.74 -9.05
CA SER A 32 -2.90 -1.76 -9.96
C SER A 32 -2.86 -3.00 -10.87
N PRO A 33 -3.99 -3.35 -11.53
CA PRO A 33 -4.02 -4.44 -12.50
C PRO A 33 -3.03 -4.27 -13.66
N ALA A 34 -2.68 -3.01 -13.97
CA ALA A 34 -1.68 -2.67 -14.99
C ALA A 34 -0.22 -2.87 -14.53
N GLY A 35 0.00 -3.30 -13.27
CA GLY A 35 1.33 -3.53 -12.71
C GLY A 35 1.98 -2.29 -12.09
N THR A 36 1.25 -1.18 -11.95
CA THR A 36 1.79 0.08 -11.38
C THR A 36 1.52 0.15 -9.89
N THR A 37 2.53 0.45 -9.07
CA THR A 37 2.30 0.76 -7.64
C THR A 37 1.60 2.10 -7.51
N VAL A 38 0.38 2.10 -6.99
CA VAL A 38 -0.47 3.29 -6.83
C VAL A 38 -0.48 3.80 -5.39
N HIS A 39 -0.12 2.96 -4.42
CA HIS A 39 -0.07 3.37 -3.03
C HIS A 39 0.97 2.57 -2.26
N THR A 40 1.71 3.25 -1.39
CA THR A 40 2.56 2.61 -0.39
C THR A 40 2.37 3.30 0.95
N ALA A 41 2.37 2.54 2.04
CA ALA A 41 2.47 3.11 3.38
C ALA A 41 3.12 2.13 4.34
N GLY A 42 3.70 2.64 5.42
CA GLY A 42 4.48 1.86 6.39
C GLY A 42 4.17 2.22 7.83
N SER A 43 4.94 1.62 8.75
CA SER A 43 4.92 1.85 10.21
C SER A 43 3.77 1.19 10.98
N PHE A 44 3.14 0.16 10.42
CA PHE A 44 2.13 -0.63 11.15
C PHE A 44 2.79 -1.57 12.18
N VAL A 45 2.15 -1.74 13.34
CA VAL A 45 2.64 -2.65 14.40
C VAL A 45 2.34 -4.11 14.07
N ALA A 46 1.29 -4.37 13.29
CA ALA A 46 0.83 -5.70 12.94
C ALA A 46 0.67 -5.89 11.42
N PRO A 47 0.88 -7.11 10.90
CA PRO A 47 0.72 -7.39 9.47
C PRO A 47 -0.73 -7.22 9.01
N ASP A 48 -1.71 -7.63 9.84
CA ASP A 48 -3.13 -7.50 9.52
C ASP A 48 -3.55 -6.02 9.36
N ALA A 49 -3.03 -5.14 10.23
CA ALA A 49 -3.29 -3.70 10.12
C ALA A 49 -2.76 -3.12 8.79
N ALA A 50 -1.58 -3.56 8.34
CA ALA A 50 -1.03 -3.16 7.05
C ALA A 50 -1.86 -3.71 5.87
N ASP A 51 -2.33 -4.97 5.96
CA ASP A 51 -3.20 -5.57 4.94
C ASP A 51 -4.54 -4.83 4.83
N ARG A 52 -5.22 -4.59 5.95
CA ARG A 52 -6.50 -3.87 6.00
C ARG A 52 -6.38 -2.45 5.46
N ALA A 53 -5.29 -1.75 5.79
CA ALA A 53 -5.00 -0.43 5.25
C ALA A 53 -4.75 -0.48 3.73
N GLY A 54 -3.99 -1.48 3.25
CA GLY A 54 -3.78 -1.73 1.83
C GLY A 54 -5.08 -2.05 1.08
N GLU A 55 -5.99 -2.81 1.68
CA GLU A 55 -7.31 -3.10 1.10
C GLU A 55 -8.16 -1.83 0.97
N LEU A 56 -8.18 -0.98 2.00
CA LEU A 56 -8.87 0.30 1.94
C LEU A 56 -8.27 1.20 0.84
N ALA A 57 -6.95 1.25 0.74
CA ALA A 57 -6.24 2.02 -0.30
C ALA A 57 -6.56 1.49 -1.71
N ALA A 58 -6.58 0.16 -1.90
CA ALA A 58 -6.93 -0.45 -3.19
C ALA A 58 -8.39 -0.20 -3.60
N LYS A 59 -9.34 -0.28 -2.64
CA LYS A 59 -10.75 0.06 -2.87
C LYS A 59 -10.93 1.53 -3.26
N ARG A 60 -10.17 2.43 -2.61
CA ARG A 60 -10.12 3.85 -2.96
C ARG A 60 -9.56 4.05 -4.36
N ALA A 61 -8.40 3.48 -4.68
CA ALA A 61 -7.78 3.59 -6.00
C ALA A 61 -8.66 3.03 -7.15
N ALA A 62 -9.50 2.03 -6.87
CA ALA A 62 -10.45 1.48 -7.84
C ALA A 62 -11.71 2.35 -8.02
N SER A 63 -11.93 3.35 -7.16
CA SER A 63 -13.10 4.22 -7.26
C SER A 63 -12.88 5.31 -8.31
N PRO A 64 -13.79 5.52 -9.27
CA PRO A 64 -13.63 6.56 -10.31
C PRO A 64 -13.68 8.00 -9.76
N LEU A 65 -14.17 8.17 -8.52
CA LEU A 65 -14.13 9.44 -7.78
C LEU A 65 -12.79 9.68 -7.08
N TYR A 66 -11.92 8.66 -7.01
CA TYR A 66 -10.55 8.83 -6.54
C TYR A 66 -9.73 9.43 -7.66
N ARG A 67 -9.81 10.76 -7.76
CA ARG A 67 -8.78 11.54 -8.42
C ARG A 67 -7.52 11.33 -7.60
N ASP A 68 -6.52 10.71 -8.22
CA ASP A 68 -5.20 10.51 -7.62
C ASP A 68 -4.79 11.82 -6.92
N PRO A 69 -4.70 11.88 -5.57
CA PRO A 69 -4.15 13.06 -4.91
C PRO A 69 -2.61 13.15 -5.13
N GLY A 70 -2.05 12.27 -5.95
CA GLY A 70 -0.63 11.99 -6.12
C GLY A 70 -0.07 12.16 -7.53
N GLU A 71 -0.74 12.87 -8.45
CA GLU A 71 0.02 13.78 -9.33
C GLU A 71 0.46 15.02 -8.52
N THR A 72 0.98 14.78 -7.31
CA THR A 72 1.81 15.73 -6.61
C THR A 72 3.18 15.56 -7.25
N THR A 73 3.50 16.51 -8.13
CA THR A 73 4.85 16.87 -8.54
C THR A 73 5.87 16.37 -7.53
N ARG A 74 6.80 15.55 -8.03
CA ARG A 74 8.07 15.19 -7.44
C ARG A 74 8.70 16.43 -6.77
N GLY A 75 8.32 16.67 -5.51
CA GLY A 75 8.88 17.71 -4.66
C GLY A 75 10.17 17.14 -4.11
N GLU A 76 11.26 17.60 -4.71
CA GLU A 76 12.62 17.45 -4.21
C GLU A 76 12.65 17.82 -2.72
N TRP A 77 13.18 16.91 -1.90
CA TRP A 77 13.76 17.19 -0.59
C TRP A 77 15.16 16.60 -0.60
#